data_AF-A0A7K4APG5-F1
#
_entry.id   AF-A0A7K4APG5-F1
#
_cell.length_a   1.000
_cell.length_b   1.000
_cell.length_c   1.000
_cell.angle_alpha   90.00
_cell.angle_beta   90.00
_cell.angle_gamma   90.00
#
_symmetry.space_group_name_H-M   'P 1'
#
loop_
_entity.id
_entity.type
_entity.pdbx_description
1 polymer ?
#
loop_
_entity_poly.entity_id
_entity_poly.type
_entity_poly.pdbx_seq_one_letter_code
_entity_poly.pdbx_strand_id
1 'polypeptide(L)'
;MKATSGHFMLDAKVEFKDLYDIFAEILTTFLEETEQMPDDDDILHMFIYLNRKALKKNEKPEGYNRKGTMRMVFPLGSKQFYIKANNESSEVIVLGEKISKMLTKAGIKHSLQWDALGLDVN
;
A
#
# COMPACT_ATOMS: atom_id res chain seq x y z
N MET A 1 -14.60 -14.49 -4.06
CA MET A 1 -13.28 -14.82 -3.48
C MET A 1 -13.05 -13.90 -2.27
N LYS A 2 -12.34 -14.35 -1.24
CA LYS A 2 -11.90 -13.54 -0.10
C LYS A 2 -10.40 -13.73 0.08
N ALA A 3 -9.74 -12.75 0.68
CA ALA A 3 -8.35 -12.84 1.10
C ALA A 3 -8.15 -12.04 2.39
N THR A 4 -7.12 -12.37 3.16
CA THR A 4 -6.70 -11.57 4.31
C THR A 4 -5.76 -10.44 3.90
N SER A 5 -5.03 -10.62 2.80
CA SER A 5 -4.04 -9.66 2.33
C SER A 5 -3.89 -9.64 0.80
N GLY A 6 -3.57 -8.45 0.27
CA GLY A 6 -3.21 -8.23 -1.13
C GLY A 6 -1.80 -7.63 -1.22
N HIS A 7 -0.91 -8.33 -1.92
CA HIS A 7 0.52 -8.03 -2.03
C HIS A 7 0.87 -7.49 -3.40
N PHE A 8 1.48 -6.32 -3.43
CA PHE A 8 1.98 -5.65 -4.61
C PHE A 8 3.48 -5.92 -4.73
N MET A 9 3.84 -6.98 -5.46
CA MET A 9 5.23 -7.34 -5.71
C MET A 9 5.78 -6.44 -6.81
N LEU A 10 6.65 -5.50 -6.44
CA LEU A 10 7.22 -4.53 -7.38
C LEU A 10 8.29 -5.22 -8.22
N ASP A 11 8.32 -4.90 -9.52
CA ASP A 11 9.33 -5.44 -10.43
C ASP A 11 10.75 -4.98 -10.01
N ALA A 12 11.78 -5.76 -10.34
CA ALA A 12 13.14 -5.55 -9.86
C ALA A 12 13.72 -4.15 -10.19
N LYS A 13 13.23 -3.53 -11.28
CA LYS A 13 13.63 -2.20 -11.72
C LYS A 13 12.86 -1.06 -11.05
N VAL A 14 11.73 -1.34 -10.41
CA VAL A 14 10.95 -0.34 -9.69
C VAL A 14 11.67 -0.01 -8.38
N GLU A 15 11.81 1.28 -8.12
CA GLU A 15 12.37 1.86 -6.91
C GLU A 15 11.26 2.50 -6.07
N PHE A 16 11.47 2.67 -4.76
CA PHE A 16 10.46 3.31 -3.91
C PHE A 16 10.15 4.73 -4.39
N LYS A 17 11.15 5.48 -4.86
CA LYS A 17 10.94 6.82 -5.40
C LYS A 17 9.95 6.89 -6.56
N ASP A 18 9.75 5.80 -7.30
CA ASP A 18 8.81 5.75 -8.42
C ASP A 18 7.35 5.85 -7.93
N LEU A 19 7.09 5.49 -6.66
CA LEU A 19 5.77 5.65 -6.04
C LEU A 19 5.48 7.10 -5.63
N TYR A 20 6.48 8.00 -5.59
CA TYR A 20 6.39 9.31 -4.96
C TYR A 20 5.21 10.17 -5.45
N ASP A 21 4.94 10.16 -6.75
CA ASP A 21 3.92 11.01 -7.36
C ASP A 21 2.49 10.46 -7.15
N ILE A 22 2.33 9.13 -7.18
CA ILE A 22 1.01 8.47 -7.04
C ILE A 22 0.64 8.16 -5.58
N PHE A 23 1.60 8.19 -4.65
CA PHE A 23 1.39 7.70 -3.28
C PHE A 23 0.28 8.44 -2.52
N ALA A 24 0.14 9.76 -2.72
CA ALA A 24 -0.91 10.53 -2.04
C ALA A 24 -2.31 10.03 -2.43
N GLU A 25 -2.52 9.73 -3.71
CA GLU A 25 -3.78 9.17 -4.21
C GLU A 25 -4.03 7.76 -3.68
N ILE A 26 -2.99 6.92 -3.65
CA ILE A 26 -3.07 5.54 -3.10
C ILE A 26 -3.43 5.56 -1.61
N LEU A 27 -2.76 6.40 -0.82
CA LEU A 27 -3.02 6.48 0.62
C LEU A 27 -4.42 7.02 0.89
N THR A 28 -4.84 8.09 0.19
CA THR A 28 -6.17 8.68 0.37
C THR A 28 -7.26 7.68 -0.01
N THR A 29 -7.13 7.03 -1.18
CA THR A 29 -8.04 5.96 -1.60
C THR A 29 -8.10 4.82 -0.59
N PHE A 30 -6.96 4.40 -0.05
CA PHE A 30 -6.91 3.36 0.97
C PHE A 30 -7.70 3.77 2.23
N LEU A 31 -7.50 4.99 2.72
CA LEU A 31 -8.16 5.49 3.94
C LEU A 31 -9.67 5.67 3.74
N GLU A 32 -10.10 6.15 2.57
CA GLU A 32 -11.52 6.28 2.22
C GLU A 32 -12.21 4.91 2.16
N GLU A 33 -11.65 3.97 1.40
CA GLU A 33 -12.24 2.64 1.18
C GLU A 33 -12.21 1.74 2.43
N THR A 34 -11.41 2.10 3.43
CA THR A 34 -11.33 1.37 4.70
C THR A 34 -12.06 2.06 5.85
N GLU A 35 -12.67 3.22 5.59
CA GLU A 35 -13.30 4.09 6.59
C GLU A 35 -12.30 4.51 7.70
N GLN A 36 -11.04 4.76 7.31
CA GLN A 36 -9.94 5.14 8.20
C GLN A 36 -9.44 6.57 7.96
N MET A 37 -10.19 7.40 7.23
CA MET A 37 -9.88 8.82 7.04
C MET A 37 -9.82 9.53 8.39
N PRO A 38 -8.77 10.33 8.66
CA PRO A 38 -8.75 11.18 9.85
C PRO A 38 -9.78 12.30 9.71
N ASP A 39 -10.36 12.72 10.84
CA ASP A 39 -11.28 13.87 10.89
C ASP A 39 -10.57 15.22 10.66
N ASP A 40 -9.24 15.24 10.81
CA ASP A 40 -8.38 16.42 10.69
C ASP A 40 -7.49 16.31 9.45
N ASP A 41 -7.65 17.25 8.52
CA ASP A 41 -6.90 17.34 7.27
C ASP A 41 -5.39 17.51 7.51
N ASP A 42 -4.97 18.17 8.59
CA ASP A 42 -3.56 18.32 8.93
C ASP A 42 -2.92 16.96 9.27
N ILE A 43 -3.69 16.04 9.86
CA ILE A 43 -3.25 14.67 10.13
C ILE A 43 -3.08 13.89 8.82
N LEU A 44 -4.02 14.02 7.88
CA LEU A 44 -3.89 13.42 6.54
C LEU A 44 -2.64 13.94 5.81
N HIS A 45 -2.48 15.27 5.80
CA HIS A 45 -1.32 15.92 5.19
C HIS A 45 0.00 15.47 5.84
N MET A 46 0.03 15.30 7.16
CA MET A 46 1.18 14.73 7.86
C MET A 46 1.49 13.30 7.40
N PHE A 47 0.50 12.42 7.28
CA PHE A 47 0.73 11.04 6.80
C PHE A 47 1.27 11.01 5.38
N ILE A 48 0.70 11.82 4.48
CA ILE A 48 1.17 11.94 3.10
C ILE A 48 2.60 12.47 3.08
N TYR A 49 2.89 13.52 3.84
CA TYR A 49 4.20 14.16 3.89
C TYR A 49 5.30 13.19 4.36
N LEU A 50 5.08 12.48 5.48
CA LEU A 50 6.07 11.56 6.05
C LEU A 50 6.44 10.45 5.06
N ASN A 51 5.43 9.85 4.43
CA ASN A 51 5.65 8.79 3.46
C ASN A 51 6.33 9.32 2.20
N ARG A 52 5.85 10.42 1.61
CA ARG A 52 6.46 11.02 0.42
C ARG A 52 7.89 11.48 0.68
N LYS A 53 8.21 11.96 1.90
CA LYS A 53 9.58 12.33 2.28
C LYS A 53 10.53 11.11 2.21
N ALA A 54 10.10 9.95 2.66
CA ALA A 54 10.87 8.70 2.53
C ALA A 54 11.00 8.29 1.06
N LEU A 55 9.88 8.25 0.31
CA LEU A 55 9.87 7.90 -1.11
C LEU A 55 10.80 8.80 -1.93
N LYS A 56 10.81 10.11 -1.68
CA LYS A 56 11.70 11.07 -2.36
C LYS A 56 13.19 10.73 -2.21
N LYS A 57 13.56 10.12 -1.08
CA LYS A 57 14.92 9.66 -0.79
C LYS A 57 15.17 8.23 -1.25
N ASN A 58 14.21 7.61 -1.94
CA ASN A 58 14.20 6.19 -2.25
C ASN A 58 14.26 5.29 -1.01
N GLU A 59 13.74 5.78 0.11
CA GLU A 59 13.67 5.06 1.38
C GLU A 59 12.30 4.37 1.51
N LYS A 60 12.28 3.27 2.26
CA LYS A 60 11.06 2.54 2.57
C LYS A 60 10.08 3.46 3.33
N PRO A 61 8.86 3.70 2.82
CA PRO A 61 7.86 4.48 3.53
C PRO A 61 7.29 3.69 4.72
N GLU A 62 6.48 4.37 5.54
CA GLU A 62 5.74 3.75 6.65
C GLU A 62 4.50 3.00 6.14
N GLY A 63 3.87 3.52 5.08
CA GLY A 63 2.52 3.16 4.66
C GLY A 63 1.49 3.75 5.63
N TYR A 64 0.55 2.89 6.02
CA TYR A 64 -0.42 3.14 7.08
C TYR A 64 -0.54 1.91 7.98
N ASN A 65 0.47 1.70 8.83
CA ASN A 65 0.56 0.55 9.72
C ASN A 65 0.01 0.87 11.12
N ARG A 66 -1.28 1.20 11.19
CA ARG A 66 -1.97 1.60 12.43
C ARG A 66 -3.06 0.60 12.81
N LYS A 67 -3.59 0.70 14.03
CA LYS A 67 -4.79 -0.08 14.40
C LYS A 67 -5.98 0.40 13.55
N GLY A 68 -6.79 -0.52 13.08
CA GLY A 68 -7.97 -0.25 12.25
C GLY A 68 -8.44 -1.51 11.52
N THR A 69 -9.36 -1.33 10.58
CA THR A 69 -9.95 -2.39 9.75
C THR A 69 -8.92 -3.02 8.83
N MET A 70 -8.06 -2.21 8.22
CA MET A 70 -6.93 -2.65 7.41
C MET A 70 -5.63 -1.87 7.71
N ARG A 71 -4.52 -2.42 7.23
CA ARG A 71 -3.19 -1.79 7.27
C ARG A 71 -2.57 -1.81 5.89
N MET A 72 -1.87 -0.74 5.54
CA MET A 72 -0.96 -0.70 4.39
C MET A 72 0.47 -0.78 4.91
N VAL A 73 1.22 -1.81 4.54
CA VAL A 73 2.51 -2.13 5.13
C VAL A 73 3.57 -2.26 4.06
N PHE A 74 4.72 -1.62 4.32
CA PHE A 74 5.95 -1.77 3.56
C PHE A 74 6.95 -2.59 4.40
N PRO A 75 7.15 -3.89 4.11
CA PRO A 75 8.06 -4.75 4.86
C PRO A 75 9.54 -4.38 4.65
N LEU A 76 10.38 -4.73 5.62
CA LEU A 76 11.83 -4.56 5.51
C LEU A 76 12.42 -5.57 4.52
N GLY A 77 13.41 -5.15 3.75
CA GLY A 77 14.21 -6.03 2.90
C GLY A 77 13.50 -6.63 1.68
N SER A 78 12.25 -6.26 1.40
CA SER A 78 11.49 -6.76 0.26
C SER A 78 10.97 -5.62 -0.63
N LYS A 79 11.04 -5.81 -1.96
CA LYS A 79 10.48 -4.88 -2.96
C LYS A 79 8.98 -5.15 -3.14
N GLN A 80 8.23 -4.95 -2.07
CA GLN A 80 6.78 -5.07 -2.09
C GLN A 80 6.14 -4.10 -1.11
N PHE A 81 4.82 -3.97 -1.21
CA PHE A 81 3.99 -3.53 -0.12
C PHE A 81 2.69 -4.33 -0.15
N TYR A 82 1.94 -4.34 0.95
CA TYR A 82 0.68 -5.07 1.00
C TYR A 82 -0.37 -4.34 1.81
N ILE A 83 -1.62 -4.60 1.48
CA ILE A 83 -2.76 -4.29 2.35
C ILE A 83 -3.16 -5.55 3.11
N LYS A 84 -3.52 -5.41 4.38
CA LYS A 84 -3.91 -6.53 5.24
C LYS A 84 -5.10 -6.16 6.12
N ALA A 85 -6.15 -6.97 6.06
CA ALA A 85 -7.28 -6.91 6.98
C ALA A 85 -7.05 -7.80 8.22
N ASN A 86 -7.88 -7.62 9.25
CA ASN A 86 -7.83 -8.46 10.44
C ASN A 86 -8.37 -9.88 10.19
N ASN A 87 -9.29 -10.03 9.23
CA ASN A 87 -9.91 -11.29 8.82
C ASN A 87 -10.03 -11.34 7.28
N GLU A 88 -10.31 -12.52 6.72
CA GLU A 88 -10.59 -12.65 5.29
C GLU A 88 -11.79 -11.80 4.85
N SER A 89 -11.58 -10.92 3.86
CA SER A 89 -12.60 -10.02 3.33
C SER A 89 -12.55 -9.96 1.82
N SER A 90 -13.71 -9.79 1.18
CA SER A 90 -13.79 -9.45 -0.24
C SER A 90 -13.34 -8.01 -0.51
N GLU A 91 -13.37 -7.13 0.50
CA GLU A 91 -12.90 -5.75 0.38
C GLU A 91 -11.39 -5.68 0.13
N VAL A 92 -10.61 -6.62 0.68
CA VAL A 92 -9.17 -6.76 0.38
C VAL A 92 -8.97 -7.00 -1.12
N ILE A 93 -9.80 -7.84 -1.73
CA ILE A 93 -9.74 -8.12 -3.18
C ILE A 93 -10.07 -6.85 -3.97
N VAL A 94 -11.20 -6.20 -3.64
CA VAL A 94 -11.67 -5.00 -4.34
C VAL A 94 -10.65 -3.86 -4.24
N LEU A 95 -10.18 -3.56 -3.03
CA LEU A 95 -9.20 -2.51 -2.79
C LEU A 95 -7.84 -2.85 -3.42
N GLY A 96 -7.43 -4.13 -3.34
CA GLY A 96 -6.20 -4.62 -3.96
C GLY A 96 -6.19 -4.39 -5.47
N GLU A 97 -7.28 -4.78 -6.16
CA GLU A 97 -7.44 -4.53 -7.59
C GLU A 97 -7.49 -3.04 -7.93
N LYS A 98 -8.16 -2.22 -7.09
CA LYS A 98 -8.24 -0.76 -7.28
C LYS A 98 -6.84 -0.14 -7.23
N ILE A 99 -6.06 -0.43 -6.20
CA ILE A 99 -4.68 0.06 -6.06
C ILE A 99 -3.80 -0.46 -7.21
N SER A 100 -3.95 -1.73 -7.62
CA SER A 100 -3.17 -2.29 -8.75
C SER A 100 -3.46 -1.55 -10.06
N LYS A 101 -4.72 -1.18 -10.31
CA LYS A 101 -5.09 -0.33 -11.46
C LYS A 101 -4.45 1.04 -11.38
N MET A 102 -4.37 1.66 -10.20
CA MET A 102 -3.72 2.97 -9.99
C MET A 102 -2.21 2.89 -10.28
N LEU A 103 -1.53 1.88 -9.73
CA LEU A 103 -0.11 1.62 -10.00
C LEU A 103 0.15 1.40 -11.50
N THR A 104 -0.70 0.60 -12.16
CA THR A 104 -0.60 0.35 -13.61
C THR A 104 -0.73 1.64 -14.42
N LYS A 105 -1.71 2.50 -14.08
CA LYS A 105 -1.89 3.81 -14.74
C LYS A 105 -0.69 4.73 -14.53
N ALA A 106 -0.04 4.66 -13.38
CA ALA A 106 1.18 5.40 -13.06
C ALA A 106 2.46 4.79 -13.69
N GLY A 107 2.34 3.70 -14.47
CA GLY A 107 3.49 3.03 -15.09
C GLY A 107 4.32 2.17 -14.14
N ILE A 108 3.83 1.90 -12.93
CA ILE A 108 4.53 1.10 -11.92
C ILE A 108 4.31 -0.38 -12.20
N LYS A 109 5.37 -1.06 -12.64
CA LYS A 109 5.35 -2.50 -12.91
C LYS A 109 5.29 -3.30 -11.61
N HIS A 110 4.26 -4.12 -11.47
CA HIS A 110 4.06 -4.96 -10.29
C HIS A 110 3.19 -6.18 -10.64
N SER A 111 3.14 -7.15 -9.72
CA SER A 111 2.09 -8.18 -9.70
C SER A 111 1.29 -8.08 -8.41
N LEU A 112 0.02 -8.46 -8.46
CA LEU A 112 -0.87 -8.54 -7.30
C LEU A 112 -1.06 -10.00 -6.91
N GLN A 113 -0.72 -10.35 -5.67
CA GLN A 113 -0.85 -11.70 -5.12
C GLN A 113 -1.71 -11.67 -3.85
N TRP A 114 -2.50 -12.71 -3.62
CA TRP A 114 -3.37 -12.82 -2.45
C TRP A 114 -2.74 -13.74 -1.40
N ASP A 115 -2.76 -13.33 -0.14
CA ASP A 115 -2.31 -14.13 1.00
C ASP A 115 -0.87 -14.68 0.88
N ALA A 116 0.01 -13.87 0.28
CA ALA A 116 1.43 -14.16 0.06
C ALA A 116 2.34 -13.88 1.29
N LEU A 117 1.76 -13.59 2.46
CA LEU A 117 2.52 -13.43 3.70
C LEU A 117 3.28 -14.73 4.03
N GLY A 118 4.61 -14.67 3.97
CA GLY A 118 5.49 -15.82 4.28
C GLY A 118 6.10 -16.52 3.06
N LEU A 119 5.87 -16.02 1.84
CA LEU A 119 6.49 -16.57 0.62
C LEU A 119 7.93 -16.07 0.37
N ASP A 120 8.42 -15.08 1.15
CA ASP A 120 9.80 -14.56 1.08
C ASP A 120 10.71 -15.15 2.19
N VAL A 121 10.70 -16.48 2.36
CA VAL A 121 11.75 -17.23 3.06
C VAL A 121 12.09 -18.46 2.24
N ASN A 122 12.96 -18.27 1.23
CA ASN A 122 13.93 -19.23 0.72
C ASN A 122 14.97 -18.50 -0.14
#